data_AF-A0A9W6RLX2-F1
#
_entry.id   AF-A0A9W6RLX2-F1
#
_cell.length_a   1.000
_cell.length_b   1.000
_cell.length_c   1.000
_cell.angle_alpha   90.00
_cell.angle_beta   90.00
_cell.angle_gamma   90.00
#
_symmetry.space_group_name_H-M   'P 1'
#
loop_
_entity.id
_entity.type
_entity.pdbx_description
1 polymer ?
#
loop_
_entity_poly.entity_id
_entity_poly.type
_entity_poly.pdbx_seq_one_letter_code
_entity_poly.pdbx_strand_id
1 'polypeptide(L)'
;MTETLPEVVAPHTLRATAAHRTDGDVTLYGVQLSWTVGDNDGADWPPPADWNDGDAPYPHYYEVWLNDGQIRQTAVLYWPAWAPGWQLARTHWVCLGAHPYPQYRVKVRARLSDGSWSAFTNEVAVAVRSGDSRPYVDPIRGPRTAAPPRGNTRHGSAGSPPSRAVRAIRDNDPAEVCERARQLNTSRTWQEVVPPAEAMKADPPWNGSYLEYRKFFRGGDIASAANPAFAGLDLVGDWPAATLPSSAGEYAFSYAFTAHHIGETWTHQWFVTRDDWDPSTPLTWEDFEPTPFMTEIHGDPGVTRHTTGALPPKVGRHVIVNIWGGHGGPIDDNGRMTGEFFVSCCDVEFTDGAAV
;
A
#
# COMPACT_ATOMS: atom_id res chain seq x y z
N MET A 1 -17.09 31.79 14.50
CA MET A 1 -16.41 31.99 13.21
C MET A 1 -16.21 30.61 12.63
N THR A 2 -16.97 30.24 11.62
CA THR A 2 -16.73 29.02 10.85
C THR A 2 -15.53 29.28 9.96
N GLU A 3 -14.37 28.73 10.30
CA GLU A 3 -13.26 28.64 9.35
C GLU A 3 -13.76 27.85 8.15
N THR A 4 -13.95 28.52 7.01
CA THR A 4 -14.08 27.85 5.72
C THR A 4 -12.74 27.18 5.44
N LEU A 5 -12.74 25.85 5.44
CA LEU A 5 -11.59 25.06 4.99
C LEU A 5 -11.17 25.54 3.60
N PRO A 6 -9.87 25.70 3.32
CA PRO A 6 -9.40 26.11 2.00
C PRO A 6 -9.91 25.14 0.93
N GLU A 7 -10.34 25.69 -0.21
CA GLU A 7 -10.86 24.93 -1.33
C GLU A 7 -9.73 24.12 -1.97
N VAL A 8 -9.86 22.79 -1.97
CA VAL A 8 -8.87 21.89 -2.58
C VAL A 8 -8.91 22.04 -4.11
N VAL A 9 -7.74 22.22 -4.73
CA VAL A 9 -7.58 22.42 -6.17
C VAL A 9 -7.50 21.08 -6.90
N ALA A 10 -8.31 20.91 -7.95
CA ALA A 10 -8.30 19.69 -8.74
C ALA A 10 -6.98 19.49 -9.53
N PRO A 11 -6.53 18.24 -9.73
CA PRO A 11 -5.36 17.95 -10.56
C PRO A 11 -5.65 18.21 -12.04
N HIS A 12 -4.63 18.61 -12.80
CA HIS A 12 -4.69 18.81 -14.24
C HIS A 12 -3.39 18.33 -14.93
N THR A 13 -3.39 18.23 -16.26
CA THR A 13 -2.23 17.84 -17.09
C THR A 13 -1.46 16.57 -16.64
N LEU A 14 -2.16 15.43 -16.64
CA LEU A 14 -1.56 14.13 -16.36
C LEU A 14 -0.48 13.77 -17.40
N ARG A 15 0.63 13.24 -16.89
CA ARG A 15 1.71 12.56 -17.61
C ARG A 15 1.87 11.16 -17.02
N ALA A 16 2.20 10.21 -17.88
CA ALA A 16 2.42 8.81 -17.52
C ALA A 16 3.64 8.29 -18.27
N THR A 17 4.61 7.72 -17.55
CA THR A 17 5.82 7.12 -18.14
C THR A 17 5.91 5.67 -17.72
N ALA A 18 6.12 4.76 -18.68
CA ALA A 18 6.39 3.37 -18.38
C ALA A 18 7.75 3.26 -17.67
N ALA A 19 7.75 2.62 -16.51
CA ALA A 19 8.96 2.44 -15.73
C ALA A 19 9.01 1.05 -15.09
N HIS A 20 10.20 0.67 -14.62
CA HIS A 20 10.43 -0.57 -13.90
C HIS A 20 11.26 -0.33 -12.64
N ARG A 21 11.07 -1.20 -11.65
CA ARG A 21 11.83 -1.21 -10.40
C ARG A 21 12.07 -2.65 -9.97
N THR A 22 13.18 -2.91 -9.30
CA THR A 22 13.48 -4.25 -8.78
C THR A 22 12.83 -4.45 -7.42
N ASP A 23 12.52 -5.69 -7.09
CA ASP A 23 12.12 -6.12 -5.75
C ASP A 23 12.82 -7.46 -5.51
N GLY A 24 14.09 -7.38 -5.13
CA GLY A 24 15.04 -8.50 -5.21
C GLY A 24 15.24 -8.94 -6.66
N ASP A 25 15.07 -10.24 -6.90
CA ASP A 25 15.26 -10.84 -8.23
C ASP A 25 14.09 -10.57 -9.19
N VAL A 26 12.97 -10.02 -8.69
CA VAL A 26 11.80 -9.72 -9.52
C VAL A 26 11.90 -8.30 -10.08
N THR A 27 11.71 -8.15 -11.39
CA THR A 27 11.49 -6.84 -12.00
C THR A 27 10.00 -6.55 -12.08
N LEU A 28 9.56 -5.49 -11.40
CA LEU A 28 8.18 -5.00 -11.44
C LEU A 28 8.08 -3.85 -12.43
N TYR A 29 7.15 -3.97 -13.37
CA TYR A 29 6.82 -2.92 -14.30
C TYR A 29 5.64 -2.11 -13.78
N GLY A 30 5.55 -0.87 -14.24
CA GLY A 30 4.51 0.03 -13.81
C GLY A 30 4.50 1.33 -14.58
N VAL A 31 3.70 2.26 -14.07
CA VAL A 31 3.58 3.60 -14.63
C VAL A 31 3.92 4.60 -13.54
N GLN A 32 4.90 5.47 -13.83
CA GLN A 32 5.20 6.64 -13.03
C GLN A 32 4.30 7.79 -13.49
N LEU A 33 3.37 8.17 -12.62
CA LEU A 33 2.40 9.22 -12.85
C LEU A 33 2.91 10.55 -12.32
N SER A 34 2.55 11.62 -13.03
CA SER A 34 2.83 12.98 -12.62
C SER A 34 1.74 13.91 -13.16
N TRP A 35 1.26 14.87 -12.38
CA TRP A 35 0.23 15.83 -12.81
C TRP A 35 0.51 17.22 -12.23
N THR A 36 -0.15 18.27 -12.69
CA THR A 36 -0.06 19.59 -12.07
C THR A 36 -1.22 19.80 -11.10
N VAL A 37 -1.00 20.57 -10.06
CA VAL A 37 -2.02 20.91 -9.05
C VAL A 37 -1.67 22.25 -8.41
N GLY A 38 -2.61 23.20 -8.39
CA GLY A 38 -2.30 24.58 -8.00
C GLY A 38 -1.12 25.15 -8.78
N ASP A 39 -0.17 25.80 -8.11
CA ASP A 39 1.06 26.28 -8.73
C ASP A 39 2.17 25.21 -8.82
N ASN A 40 1.90 23.97 -8.38
CA ASN A 40 2.85 22.86 -8.46
C ASN A 40 2.87 22.24 -9.86
N ASP A 41 3.65 22.86 -10.74
CA ASP A 41 3.78 22.48 -12.14
C ASP A 41 4.84 21.37 -12.41
N GLY A 42 5.62 21.02 -11.38
CA GLY A 42 6.72 20.06 -11.46
C GLY A 42 8.12 20.66 -11.47
N ALA A 43 8.27 21.95 -11.16
CA ALA A 43 9.58 22.55 -10.92
C ALA A 43 10.34 21.90 -9.75
N ASP A 44 11.65 21.67 -9.94
CA ASP A 44 12.55 21.19 -8.88
C ASP A 44 12.82 22.28 -7.83
N TRP A 45 12.87 23.54 -8.28
CA TRP A 45 13.06 24.75 -7.46
C TRP A 45 12.74 25.99 -8.31
N PRO A 46 12.24 27.11 -7.75
CA PRO A 46 11.81 27.31 -6.36
C PRO A 46 10.58 26.45 -5.98
N PRO A 47 10.21 26.39 -4.69
CA PRO A 47 8.93 25.79 -4.29
C PRO A 47 7.75 26.45 -5.03
N PRO A 48 6.63 25.75 -5.26
CA PRO A 48 5.40 26.34 -5.75
C PRO A 48 4.98 27.55 -4.91
N ALA A 49 4.44 28.59 -5.55
CA ALA A 49 4.09 29.82 -4.84
C ALA A 49 2.97 29.61 -3.80
N ASP A 50 2.09 28.64 -4.04
CA ASP A 50 1.02 28.21 -3.14
C ASP A 50 1.39 27.02 -2.23
N TRP A 51 2.68 26.64 -2.14
CA TRP A 51 3.12 25.52 -1.30
C TRP A 51 2.81 25.71 0.19
N ASN A 52 2.83 26.96 0.66
CA ASN A 52 2.44 27.36 2.01
C ASN A 52 3.03 26.45 3.12
N ASP A 53 4.34 26.16 3.04
CA ASP A 53 5.06 25.29 3.97
C ASP A 53 4.36 23.94 4.25
N GLY A 54 3.78 23.33 3.21
CA GLY A 54 3.09 22.04 3.28
C GLY A 54 1.57 22.13 3.46
N ASP A 55 1.05 23.31 3.77
CA ASP A 55 -0.39 23.62 3.86
C ASP A 55 -0.95 24.14 2.54
N ALA A 56 -0.52 23.51 1.44
CA ALA A 56 -0.99 23.79 0.10
C ALA A 56 -2.42 23.22 -0.10
N PRO A 57 -3.28 23.85 -0.90
CA PRO A 57 -4.64 23.39 -1.17
C PRO A 57 -4.67 22.20 -2.14
N TYR A 58 -3.74 21.25 -2.02
CA TYR A 58 -3.64 20.10 -2.91
C TYR A 58 -4.43 18.91 -2.35
N PRO A 59 -5.05 18.08 -3.20
CA PRO A 59 -5.77 16.90 -2.74
C PRO A 59 -4.83 15.84 -2.20
N HIS A 60 -5.26 15.14 -1.15
CA HIS A 60 -4.57 13.95 -0.63
C HIS A 60 -5.14 12.65 -1.21
N TYR A 61 -6.39 12.65 -1.68
CA TYR A 61 -7.12 11.43 -2.03
C TYR A 61 -7.46 11.40 -3.51
N TYR A 62 -7.01 10.36 -4.21
CA TYR A 62 -7.11 10.23 -5.66
C TYR A 62 -7.67 8.87 -6.08
N GLU A 63 -8.32 8.85 -7.23
CA GLU A 63 -8.57 7.62 -7.98
C GLU A 63 -7.66 7.54 -9.19
N VAL A 64 -7.06 6.37 -9.39
CA VAL A 64 -6.33 6.01 -10.61
C VAL A 64 -7.15 5.00 -11.39
N TRP A 65 -7.42 5.33 -12.65
CA TRP A 65 -8.16 4.50 -13.58
C TRP A 65 -7.23 3.97 -14.66
N LEU A 66 -7.30 2.67 -14.94
CA LEU A 66 -6.55 2.02 -16.02
C LEU A 66 -7.50 1.30 -16.98
N ASN A 67 -7.34 1.53 -18.28
CA ASN A 67 -8.04 0.85 -19.37
C ASN A 67 -9.57 1.02 -19.43
N ASP A 68 -10.07 2.14 -18.90
CA ASP A 68 -11.51 2.45 -18.77
C ASP A 68 -12.30 1.49 -17.86
N GLY A 69 -13.54 1.87 -17.52
CA GLY A 69 -14.50 1.02 -16.81
C GLY A 69 -14.62 1.30 -15.31
N GLN A 70 -13.57 1.04 -14.54
CA GLN A 70 -13.60 1.15 -13.06
C GLN A 70 -12.29 1.72 -12.52
N ILE A 71 -12.37 2.30 -11.32
CA ILE A 71 -11.18 2.62 -10.52
C ILE A 71 -10.36 1.33 -10.32
N ARG A 72 -9.05 1.45 -10.54
CA ARG A 72 -8.11 0.35 -10.33
C ARG A 72 -7.31 0.51 -9.06
N GLN A 73 -7.15 1.75 -8.61
CA GLN A 73 -6.45 2.04 -7.38
C GLN A 73 -6.95 3.33 -6.73
N THR A 74 -7.26 3.25 -5.45
CA THR A 74 -7.31 4.41 -4.56
C THR A 74 -5.88 4.78 -4.16
N ALA A 75 -5.51 6.04 -4.33
CA ALA A 75 -4.20 6.54 -3.90
C ALA A 75 -4.38 7.66 -2.87
N VAL A 76 -3.80 7.48 -1.68
CA VAL A 76 -3.69 8.53 -0.67
C VAL A 76 -2.24 8.98 -0.58
N LEU A 77 -2.01 10.27 -0.81
CA LEU A 77 -0.70 10.88 -0.83
C LEU A 77 -0.49 11.70 0.43
N TYR A 78 0.73 11.67 0.92
CA TYR A 78 1.22 12.60 1.93
C TYR A 78 2.52 13.21 1.44
N TRP A 79 2.66 14.51 1.67
CA TRP A 79 3.87 15.26 1.41
C TRP A 79 4.28 15.99 2.68
N PRO A 80 5.57 15.99 3.02
CA PRO A 80 6.06 16.70 4.18
C PRO A 80 6.23 18.19 3.86
N ALA A 81 6.21 19.04 4.89
CA ALA A 81 6.39 20.50 4.77
C ALA A 81 7.80 20.93 4.29
N TRP A 82 8.81 20.10 4.51
CA TRP A 82 10.21 20.43 4.17
C TRP A 82 10.45 20.37 2.66
N ALA A 83 11.41 21.16 2.17
CA ALA A 83 11.77 21.18 0.75
C ALA A 83 12.66 19.98 0.34
N PRO A 84 12.41 19.28 -0.79
CA PRO A 84 11.38 19.52 -1.81
C PRO A 84 10.12 18.63 -1.71
N GLY A 85 9.46 18.59 -0.55
CA GLY A 85 8.31 17.73 -0.27
C GLY A 85 7.11 17.89 -1.22
N TRP A 86 6.93 19.06 -1.83
CA TRP A 86 5.89 19.33 -2.82
C TRP A 86 5.96 18.40 -4.04
N GLN A 87 7.11 17.82 -4.35
CA GLN A 87 7.24 16.88 -5.47
C GLN A 87 6.38 15.62 -5.28
N LEU A 88 6.13 15.23 -4.02
CA LEU A 88 5.29 14.07 -3.69
C LEU A 88 3.80 14.34 -3.85
N ALA A 89 3.36 15.60 -3.73
CA ALA A 89 1.94 15.97 -3.85
C ALA A 89 1.34 15.74 -5.25
N ARG A 90 2.22 15.47 -6.22
CA ARG A 90 1.86 15.42 -7.65
C ARG A 90 2.41 14.21 -8.39
N THR A 91 2.93 13.22 -7.66
CA THR A 91 3.53 12.01 -8.25
C THR A 91 2.99 10.77 -7.59
N HIS A 92 2.87 9.70 -8.38
CA HIS A 92 2.46 8.41 -7.85
C HIS A 92 3.00 7.27 -8.71
N TRP A 93 3.32 6.14 -8.08
CA TRP A 93 3.74 4.92 -8.76
C TRP A 93 2.60 3.90 -8.78
N VAL A 94 2.27 3.42 -9.97
CA VAL A 94 1.29 2.34 -10.15
C VAL A 94 2.01 1.07 -10.57
N CYS A 95 2.08 0.09 -9.67
CA CYS A 95 2.61 -1.24 -9.97
C CYS A 95 1.65 -2.00 -10.88
N LEU A 96 2.17 -2.59 -11.97
CA LEU A 96 1.43 -3.42 -12.92
C LEU A 96 1.91 -4.88 -12.93
N GLY A 97 2.87 -5.22 -12.05
CA GLY A 97 3.40 -6.57 -11.89
C GLY A 97 4.59 -6.89 -12.80
N ALA A 98 5.04 -8.15 -12.76
CA ALA A 98 6.14 -8.64 -13.59
C ALA A 98 5.74 -8.88 -15.06
N HIS A 99 4.44 -9.06 -15.32
CA HIS A 99 3.88 -9.38 -16.64
C HIS A 99 2.73 -8.43 -16.99
N PRO A 100 3.01 -7.12 -17.18
CA PRO A 100 1.97 -6.14 -17.50
C PRO A 100 1.38 -6.37 -18.90
N TYR A 101 0.17 -5.85 -19.12
CA TYR A 101 -0.38 -5.69 -20.47
C TYR A 101 0.52 -4.76 -21.31
N PRO A 102 0.55 -4.90 -22.64
CA PRO A 102 1.46 -4.12 -23.49
C PRO A 102 1.15 -2.62 -23.51
N GLN A 103 -0.07 -2.22 -23.15
CA GLN A 103 -0.51 -0.83 -23.16
C GLN A 103 -1.58 -0.58 -22.11
N TYR A 104 -1.55 0.63 -21.55
CA TYR A 104 -2.58 1.13 -20.65
C TYR A 104 -3.09 2.51 -21.09
N ARG A 105 -4.37 2.81 -20.82
CA ARG A 105 -4.91 4.18 -20.80
C ARG A 105 -5.12 4.61 -19.35
N VAL A 106 -4.56 5.75 -18.96
CA VAL A 106 -4.55 6.23 -17.57
C VAL A 106 -5.20 7.59 -17.47
N LYS A 107 -6.08 7.76 -16.48
CA LYS A 107 -6.60 9.07 -16.04
C LYS A 107 -6.73 9.08 -14.52
N VAL A 108 -6.67 10.26 -13.92
CA VAL A 108 -6.82 10.45 -12.47
C VAL A 108 -7.87 11.50 -12.18
N ARG A 109 -8.46 11.41 -10.99
CA ARG A 109 -9.29 12.47 -10.39
C ARG A 109 -9.05 12.50 -8.89
N ALA A 110 -9.41 13.59 -8.24
CA ALA A 110 -9.16 13.78 -6.82
C ALA A 110 -10.44 14.10 -6.04
N ARG A 111 -10.42 13.80 -4.75
CA ARG A 111 -11.48 14.19 -3.83
C ARG A 111 -11.29 15.64 -3.41
N LEU A 112 -12.34 16.43 -3.54
CA LEU A 112 -12.36 17.85 -3.18
C LEU A 112 -12.79 18.04 -1.72
N SER A 113 -12.66 19.27 -1.22
CA SER A 113 -12.96 19.61 0.18
C SER A 113 -14.42 19.41 0.56
N ASP A 114 -15.35 19.47 -0.40
CA ASP A 114 -16.77 19.17 -0.22
C ASP A 114 -17.09 17.67 -0.25
N GLY A 115 -16.07 16.82 -0.41
CA GLY A 115 -16.17 15.38 -0.49
C GLY A 115 -16.54 14.84 -1.88
N SER A 116 -16.81 15.72 -2.85
CA SER A 116 -17.09 15.34 -4.24
C SER A 116 -15.82 14.94 -4.98
N TRP A 117 -16.00 14.31 -6.14
CA TRP A 117 -14.91 13.97 -7.05
C TRP A 117 -14.74 15.04 -8.11
N SER A 118 -13.50 15.47 -8.34
CA SER A 118 -13.16 16.36 -9.44
C SER A 118 -13.50 15.74 -10.80
N ALA A 119 -13.54 16.57 -11.84
CA ALA A 119 -13.40 16.08 -13.20
C ALA A 119 -12.10 15.27 -13.35
N PHE A 120 -12.07 14.35 -14.30
CA PHE A 120 -10.84 13.65 -14.66
C PHE A 120 -9.85 14.59 -15.32
N THR A 121 -8.56 14.30 -15.13
CA THR A 121 -7.47 14.82 -15.98
C THR A 121 -7.65 14.40 -17.44
N ASN A 122 -6.79 14.89 -18.33
CA ASN A 122 -6.59 14.25 -19.63
C ASN A 122 -6.24 12.76 -19.45
N GLU A 123 -6.63 11.96 -20.43
CA GLU A 123 -6.26 10.56 -20.50
C GLU A 123 -4.95 10.39 -21.26
N VAL A 124 -4.07 9.52 -20.77
CA VAL A 124 -2.75 9.24 -21.34
C VAL A 124 -2.64 7.78 -21.70
N ALA A 125 -2.31 7.49 -22.96
CA ALA A 125 -1.95 6.15 -23.40
C ALA A 125 -0.45 5.92 -23.15
N VAL A 126 -0.10 4.82 -22.47
CA VAL A 126 1.27 4.44 -22.14
C VAL A 126 1.54 3.01 -22.60
N ALA A 127 2.56 2.82 -23.43
CA ALA A 127 3.04 1.50 -23.81
C ALA A 127 3.97 0.98 -22.71
N VAL A 128 3.65 -0.17 -22.13
CA VAL A 128 4.44 -0.80 -21.06
C VAL A 128 5.03 -2.09 -21.63
N ARG A 129 6.19 -1.96 -22.27
CA ARG A 129 6.96 -3.08 -22.81
C ARG A 129 8.26 -3.19 -22.03
N SER A 130 8.68 -4.41 -21.72
CA SER A 130 9.87 -4.65 -20.89
C SER A 130 11.10 -3.90 -21.39
N GLY A 131 11.37 -3.93 -22.70
CA GLY A 131 12.52 -3.25 -23.32
C GLY A 131 12.39 -1.72 -23.47
N ASP A 132 11.18 -1.15 -23.34
CA ASP A 132 10.95 0.28 -23.55
C ASP A 132 10.77 1.04 -22.22
N SER A 133 10.61 0.32 -21.12
CA SER A 133 10.45 0.90 -19.78
C SER A 133 11.76 1.46 -19.24
N ARG A 134 11.70 2.61 -18.55
CA ARG A 134 12.86 3.24 -17.92
C ARG A 134 12.98 2.83 -16.45
N PRO A 135 14.18 2.87 -15.83
CA PRO A 135 14.27 2.71 -14.38
C PRO A 135 13.38 3.73 -13.66
N TYR A 136 12.73 3.30 -12.59
CA TYR A 136 11.98 4.16 -11.68
C TYR A 136 12.89 5.28 -11.15
N VAL A 137 12.34 6.49 -11.06
CA VAL A 137 13.05 7.65 -10.53
C VAL A 137 12.29 8.16 -9.32
N ASP A 138 12.93 8.15 -8.15
CA ASP A 138 12.39 8.77 -6.94
C ASP A 138 12.03 10.22 -7.24
N PRO A 139 10.76 10.63 -6.98
CA PRO A 139 10.36 12.01 -7.14
C PRO A 139 11.28 12.97 -6.39
N ILE A 140 11.71 12.62 -5.17
CA ILE A 140 12.58 13.45 -4.35
C ILE A 140 14.03 13.30 -4.81
N ARG A 141 14.54 14.33 -5.49
CA ARG A 141 15.94 14.43 -5.92
C ARG A 141 16.75 15.23 -4.89
N GLY A 142 17.40 14.55 -3.95
CA GLY A 142 18.30 15.19 -2.98
C GLY A 142 18.27 14.55 -1.59
N PRO A 143 19.08 15.03 -0.64
CA PRO A 143 19.09 14.50 0.72
C PRO A 143 17.75 14.77 1.41
N ARG A 144 17.07 13.70 1.85
CA ARG A 144 15.95 13.77 2.79
C ARG A 144 16.50 14.33 4.12
N THR A 145 16.23 15.59 4.42
CA THR A 145 16.86 16.31 5.55
C THR A 145 16.30 15.94 6.92
N ALA A 146 15.21 15.17 6.97
CA ALA A 146 14.61 14.71 8.21
C ALA A 146 15.03 13.26 8.51
N ALA A 147 15.76 13.05 9.61
CA ALA A 147 15.87 11.74 10.21
C ALA A 147 14.48 11.35 10.77
N PRO A 148 13.95 10.14 10.50
CA PRO A 148 12.72 9.71 11.14
C PRO A 148 12.90 9.77 12.66
N PRO A 149 11.88 10.20 13.43
CA PRO A 149 11.99 10.23 14.88
C PRO A 149 12.43 8.86 15.39
N ARG A 150 13.44 8.85 16.27
CA ARG A 150 13.90 7.64 16.96
C ARG A 150 12.83 7.22 17.97
N GLY A 151 11.80 6.54 17.48
CA GLY A 151 10.72 5.97 18.27
C GLY A 151 10.91 4.48 18.50
N ASN A 152 10.61 4.05 19.73
CA ASN A 152 10.47 2.66 20.17
C ASN A 152 9.46 1.87 19.29
N THR A 153 9.70 0.56 19.22
CA THR A 153 8.75 -0.55 18.98
C THR A 153 7.62 -0.24 18.00
N ARG A 154 7.68 -0.78 16.77
CA ARG A 154 6.80 -0.51 15.61
C ARG A 154 5.79 -1.61 15.33
N HIS A 155 4.48 -1.38 15.42
CA HIS A 155 3.58 -2.52 15.68
C HIS A 155 2.12 -2.27 15.28
N GLY A 156 1.55 -3.20 14.51
CA GLY A 156 0.10 -3.35 14.35
C GLY A 156 -0.29 -4.46 13.37
N SER A 157 -1.60 -4.72 13.26
CA SER A 157 -2.17 -5.63 12.26
C SER A 157 -3.57 -5.17 11.82
N ALA A 158 -4.01 -5.60 10.64
CA ALA A 158 -5.37 -5.34 10.16
C ALA A 158 -6.42 -5.89 11.15
N GLY A 159 -7.31 -5.01 11.60
CA GLY A 159 -8.33 -5.30 12.60
C GLY A 159 -9.72 -5.58 12.03
N SER A 160 -10.06 -4.97 10.90
CA SER A 160 -11.34 -5.18 10.19
C SER A 160 -11.13 -5.03 8.68
N PRO A 161 -11.31 -6.12 7.88
CA PRO A 161 -11.46 -7.49 8.36
C PRO A 161 -10.20 -7.92 9.14
N PRO A 162 -10.34 -8.75 10.19
CA PRO A 162 -9.21 -9.18 11.01
C PRO A 162 -8.26 -10.09 10.24
N SER A 163 -6.96 -9.90 10.44
CA SER A 163 -5.93 -10.76 9.86
C SER A 163 -5.92 -12.17 10.47
N ARG A 164 -5.29 -13.14 9.79
CA ARG A 164 -5.02 -14.49 10.32
C ARG A 164 -4.29 -14.45 11.65
N ALA A 165 -3.30 -13.56 11.78
CA ALA A 165 -2.55 -13.38 13.03
C ALA A 165 -3.45 -12.86 14.15
N VAL A 166 -4.32 -11.89 13.85
CA VAL A 166 -5.32 -11.40 14.79
C VAL A 166 -6.27 -12.53 15.22
N ARG A 167 -6.83 -13.30 14.28
CA ARG A 167 -7.72 -14.43 14.56
C ARG A 167 -7.05 -15.51 15.42
N ALA A 168 -5.90 -16.00 14.95
CA ALA A 168 -5.24 -17.13 15.58
C ALA A 168 -4.57 -16.74 16.91
N ILE A 169 -3.89 -15.59 16.98
CA ILE A 169 -3.02 -15.25 18.11
C ILE A 169 -3.74 -14.36 19.13
N ARG A 170 -4.29 -13.21 18.70
CA ARG A 170 -4.94 -12.25 19.60
C ARG A 170 -6.30 -12.73 20.10
N ASP A 171 -7.15 -13.16 19.17
CA ASP A 171 -8.54 -13.50 19.45
C ASP A 171 -8.72 -14.96 19.89
N ASN A 172 -7.69 -15.79 19.74
CA ASN A 172 -7.71 -17.22 20.06
C ASN A 172 -8.92 -17.93 19.44
N ASP A 173 -9.18 -17.67 18.15
CA ASP A 173 -10.31 -18.22 17.42
C ASP A 173 -10.30 -19.77 17.48
N PRO A 174 -11.44 -20.43 17.78
CA PRO A 174 -11.51 -21.88 17.96
C PRO A 174 -11.56 -22.69 16.65
N ALA A 175 -11.53 -22.05 15.48
CA ALA A 175 -11.45 -22.78 14.22
C ALA A 175 -10.22 -23.71 14.18
N GLU A 176 -10.38 -24.93 13.64
CA GLU A 176 -9.33 -25.96 13.64
C GLU A 176 -8.01 -25.45 13.05
N VAL A 177 -8.08 -24.69 11.95
CA VAL A 177 -6.88 -24.11 11.33
C VAL A 177 -6.18 -23.08 12.22
N CYS A 178 -6.93 -22.30 13.01
CA CYS A 178 -6.36 -21.35 13.96
C CYS A 178 -5.69 -22.08 15.15
N GLU A 179 -6.28 -23.17 15.64
CA GLU A 179 -5.67 -24.03 16.65
C GLU A 179 -4.36 -24.66 16.15
N ARG A 180 -4.38 -25.23 14.95
CA ARG A 180 -3.19 -25.79 14.31
C ARG A 180 -2.12 -24.74 14.05
N ALA A 181 -2.52 -23.54 13.62
CA ALA A 181 -1.59 -22.43 13.43
C ALA A 181 -0.90 -22.06 14.75
N ARG A 182 -1.63 -21.95 15.87
CA ARG A 182 -1.04 -21.67 17.19
C ARG A 182 -0.08 -22.77 17.69
N GLN A 183 -0.31 -24.03 17.29
CA GLN A 183 0.59 -25.14 17.63
C GLN A 183 1.92 -25.06 16.88
N LEU A 184 1.90 -24.56 15.64
CA LEU A 184 3.09 -24.39 14.80
C LEU A 184 3.82 -23.07 15.06
N ASN A 185 3.10 -22.01 15.43
CA ASN A 185 3.68 -20.72 15.76
C ASN A 185 4.52 -20.81 17.03
N THR A 186 5.67 -20.12 17.03
CA THR A 186 6.38 -19.81 18.28
C THR A 186 5.89 -18.50 18.87
N SER A 187 5.36 -17.58 18.05
CA SER A 187 4.66 -16.39 18.52
C SER A 187 3.25 -16.73 18.99
N ARG A 188 2.95 -16.45 20.27
CA ARG A 188 1.64 -16.73 20.90
C ARG A 188 0.92 -15.52 21.47
N THR A 189 1.57 -14.37 21.52
CA THR A 189 1.03 -13.13 22.10
C THR A 189 1.23 -11.92 21.19
N TRP A 190 1.93 -12.11 20.08
CA TRP A 190 2.32 -11.05 19.17
C TRP A 190 1.73 -11.37 17.80
N GLN A 191 0.94 -10.45 17.25
CA GLN A 191 0.18 -10.62 15.99
C GLN A 191 0.71 -9.74 14.85
N GLU A 192 1.73 -8.94 15.14
CA GLU A 192 2.42 -8.08 14.21
C GLU A 192 3.41 -8.90 13.39
N VAL A 193 2.93 -9.49 12.30
CA VAL A 193 3.74 -10.35 11.44
C VAL A 193 4.74 -9.50 10.66
N VAL A 194 6.02 -9.78 10.85
CA VAL A 194 7.15 -9.15 10.16
C VAL A 194 8.14 -10.22 9.70
N PRO A 195 8.94 -9.96 8.65
CA PRO A 195 10.06 -10.83 8.32
C PRO A 195 11.09 -10.92 9.46
N PRO A 196 11.94 -11.97 9.49
CA PRO A 196 13.02 -12.04 10.45
C PRO A 196 13.90 -10.79 10.42
N ALA A 197 14.18 -10.19 11.58
CA ALA A 197 15.02 -8.99 11.68
C ALA A 197 16.40 -9.19 11.02
N GLU A 198 17.00 -10.36 11.17
CA GLU A 198 18.28 -10.71 10.55
C GLU A 198 18.19 -10.75 9.02
N ALA A 199 17.06 -11.17 8.45
CA ALA A 199 16.85 -11.10 7.01
C ALA A 199 16.76 -9.65 6.53
N MET A 200 16.01 -8.79 7.24
CA MET A 200 15.91 -7.36 6.91
C MET A 200 17.24 -6.62 7.06
N LYS A 201 18.08 -7.01 8.02
CA LYS A 201 19.44 -6.46 8.16
C LYS A 201 20.35 -6.89 7.01
N ALA A 202 20.28 -8.16 6.62
CA ALA A 202 21.10 -8.73 5.56
C ALA A 202 20.74 -8.18 4.17
N ASP A 203 19.44 -8.00 3.89
CA ASP A 203 18.93 -7.45 2.64
C ASP A 203 17.85 -6.39 2.90
N PRO A 204 18.23 -5.13 3.16
CA PRO A 204 17.33 -4.04 3.57
C PRO A 204 16.06 -3.91 2.70
N PRO A 205 14.84 -3.97 3.27
CA PRO A 205 13.62 -3.75 2.48
C PRO A 205 13.49 -2.30 2.00
N TRP A 206 14.10 -1.32 2.67
CA TRP A 206 14.14 0.06 2.19
C TRP A 206 15.42 0.32 1.40
N ASN A 207 15.29 0.57 0.10
CA ASN A 207 16.44 0.79 -0.79
C ASN A 207 16.89 2.27 -0.91
N GLY A 208 16.28 3.17 -0.12
CA GLY A 208 16.51 4.61 -0.19
C GLY A 208 15.39 5.39 -0.90
N SER A 209 14.56 4.71 -1.69
CA SER A 209 13.49 5.32 -2.50
C SER A 209 12.13 4.65 -2.35
N TYR A 210 12.08 3.32 -2.26
CA TYR A 210 10.84 2.57 -2.10
C TYR A 210 11.07 1.27 -1.31
N LEU A 211 9.95 0.68 -0.89
CA LEU A 211 9.93 -0.59 -0.17
C LEU A 211 9.97 -1.78 -1.15
N GLU A 212 10.99 -2.62 -1.00
CA GLU A 212 11.20 -3.91 -1.68
C GLU A 212 10.81 -5.05 -0.73
N TYR A 213 9.52 -5.41 -0.72
CA TYR A 213 9.00 -6.43 0.19
C TYR A 213 8.95 -7.83 -0.46
N ARG A 214 8.73 -7.95 -1.77
CA ARG A 214 8.54 -9.26 -2.42
C ARG A 214 9.77 -10.16 -2.28
N LYS A 215 10.97 -9.57 -2.23
CA LYS A 215 12.23 -10.30 -2.07
C LYS A 215 12.37 -11.09 -0.77
N PHE A 216 11.49 -10.89 0.21
CA PHE A 216 11.50 -11.63 1.47
C PHE A 216 10.72 -12.94 1.42
N PHE A 217 9.84 -13.10 0.44
CA PHE A 217 8.95 -14.25 0.36
C PHE A 217 9.56 -15.35 -0.50
N ARG A 218 9.31 -16.60 -0.12
CA ARG A 218 9.75 -17.81 -0.83
C ARG A 218 8.54 -18.71 -1.05
N GLY A 219 7.66 -18.27 -1.95
CA GLY A 219 6.46 -19.02 -2.33
C GLY A 219 5.31 -18.81 -1.33
N GLY A 220 4.92 -19.90 -0.66
CA GLY A 220 3.69 -20.01 0.13
C GLY A 220 3.71 -19.35 1.52
N ASP A 221 4.64 -18.42 1.76
CA ASP A 221 4.97 -17.86 3.09
C ASP A 221 4.51 -16.40 3.26
N ILE A 222 3.50 -16.00 2.50
CA ILE A 222 2.96 -14.63 2.54
C ILE A 222 2.39 -14.31 3.93
N ALA A 223 1.64 -15.23 4.54
CA ALA A 223 0.93 -14.95 5.79
C ALA A 223 1.86 -14.93 7.01
N SER A 224 3.00 -15.62 6.97
CA SER A 224 4.05 -15.56 7.99
C SER A 224 5.13 -14.52 7.73
N ALA A 225 5.12 -13.87 6.56
CA ALA A 225 6.22 -13.01 6.08
C ALA A 225 7.58 -13.73 6.07
N ALA A 226 7.59 -15.01 5.71
CA ALA A 226 8.77 -15.89 5.77
C ALA A 226 9.41 -15.99 7.17
N ASN A 227 8.67 -15.67 8.23
CA ASN A 227 9.18 -15.70 9.60
C ASN A 227 8.70 -16.98 10.30
N PRO A 228 9.63 -17.88 10.70
CA PRO A 228 9.29 -19.14 11.37
C PRO A 228 8.45 -18.98 12.64
N ALA A 229 8.50 -17.81 13.28
CA ALA A 229 7.67 -17.55 14.45
C ALA A 229 6.16 -17.55 14.16
N PHE A 230 5.79 -17.36 12.89
CA PHE A 230 4.43 -17.27 12.39
C PHE A 230 4.09 -18.36 11.35
N ALA A 231 4.91 -19.41 11.23
CA ALA A 231 4.78 -20.42 10.16
C ALA A 231 3.41 -21.11 10.10
N GLY A 232 2.68 -21.18 11.22
CA GLY A 232 1.33 -21.71 11.25
C GLY A 232 0.30 -20.87 10.50
N LEU A 233 0.56 -19.58 10.26
CA LEU A 233 -0.33 -18.70 9.50
C LEU A 233 -0.39 -19.04 7.99
N ASP A 234 0.61 -19.77 7.49
CA ASP A 234 0.72 -20.22 6.10
C ASP A 234 -0.07 -21.51 5.82
N LEU A 235 -0.70 -22.11 6.84
CA LEU A 235 -1.51 -23.32 6.67
C LEU A 235 -2.62 -23.09 5.64
N VAL A 236 -2.77 -24.05 4.73
CA VAL A 236 -3.97 -24.21 3.91
C VAL A 236 -5.08 -24.81 4.77
N GLY A 237 -6.28 -24.21 4.74
CA GLY A 237 -7.45 -24.69 5.46
C GLY A 237 -8.56 -23.65 5.56
N ASP A 238 -9.62 -24.01 6.26
CA ASP A 238 -10.82 -23.20 6.42
C ASP A 238 -10.63 -22.07 7.44
N TRP A 239 -9.82 -21.07 7.07
CA TRP A 239 -9.65 -19.86 7.88
C TRP A 239 -10.97 -19.10 8.04
N PRO A 240 -11.31 -18.61 9.25
CA PRO A 240 -12.49 -17.77 9.46
C PRO A 240 -12.46 -16.52 8.57
N ALA A 241 -13.46 -16.40 7.69
CA ALA A 241 -13.57 -15.29 6.74
C ALA A 241 -14.53 -14.21 7.23
N ALA A 242 -14.20 -12.94 6.99
CA ALA A 242 -15.15 -11.84 7.15
C ALA A 242 -15.98 -11.66 5.88
N THR A 243 -17.28 -11.36 6.02
CA THR A 243 -18.14 -11.10 4.85
C THR A 243 -17.95 -9.68 4.35
N LEU A 244 -17.65 -9.54 3.06
CA LEU A 244 -17.56 -8.27 2.35
C LEU A 244 -18.64 -8.23 1.25
N PRO A 245 -19.13 -7.04 0.87
CA PRO A 245 -20.01 -6.92 -0.28
C PRO A 245 -19.23 -7.22 -1.56
N SER A 246 -19.84 -7.92 -2.53
CA SER A 246 -19.20 -8.33 -3.79
C SER A 246 -18.63 -7.15 -4.58
N SER A 247 -19.23 -5.97 -4.40
CA SER A 247 -18.61 -4.69 -4.72
C SER A 247 -19.20 -3.61 -3.83
N ALA A 248 -18.45 -2.53 -3.63
CA ALA A 248 -18.94 -1.33 -2.97
C ALA A 248 -18.24 -0.12 -3.59
N GLY A 249 -18.86 1.06 -3.44
CA GLY A 249 -18.13 2.32 -3.56
C GLY A 249 -17.14 2.42 -2.39
N GLU A 250 -17.36 3.35 -1.48
CA GLU A 250 -16.45 3.46 -0.34
C GLU A 250 -16.55 2.26 0.61
N TYR A 251 -15.41 1.65 0.89
CA TYR A 251 -15.28 0.62 1.93
C TYR A 251 -14.06 0.93 2.79
N ALA A 252 -14.21 0.77 4.10
CA ALA A 252 -13.18 1.13 5.05
C ALA A 252 -12.67 -0.07 5.83
N PHE A 253 -11.35 -0.22 5.78
CA PHE A 253 -10.57 -1.16 6.55
C PHE A 253 -10.10 -0.49 7.85
N SER A 254 -9.90 -1.27 8.92
CA SER A 254 -9.25 -0.76 10.12
C SER A 254 -7.92 -1.46 10.37
N TYR A 255 -6.97 -0.71 10.92
CA TYR A 255 -5.67 -1.21 11.33
C TYR A 255 -5.46 -0.87 12.81
N ALA A 256 -5.16 -1.90 13.60
CA ALA A 256 -4.93 -1.76 15.02
C ALA A 256 -3.43 -1.61 15.28
N PHE A 257 -3.01 -0.41 15.64
CA PHE A 257 -1.62 -0.10 15.96
C PHE A 257 -1.40 -0.09 17.46
N THR A 258 -0.27 -0.66 17.90
CA THR A 258 0.30 -0.32 19.22
C THR A 258 1.40 0.74 19.07
N ALA A 259 1.95 0.91 17.85
CA ALA A 259 2.77 2.06 17.47
C ALA A 259 2.67 2.32 15.96
N HIS A 260 2.00 3.42 15.58
CA HIS A 260 1.73 3.78 14.19
C HIS A 260 2.86 4.67 13.63
N HIS A 261 3.61 4.12 12.69
CA HIS A 261 4.54 4.87 11.84
C HIS A 261 3.87 5.49 10.63
N ILE A 262 4.29 6.71 10.36
CA ILE A 262 3.76 7.60 9.34
C ILE A 262 4.92 8.33 8.64
N GLY A 263 4.58 9.11 7.62
CA GLY A 263 5.51 9.91 6.84
C GLY A 263 5.63 9.40 5.41
N GLU A 264 6.36 10.16 4.59
CA GLU A 264 6.41 9.99 3.14
C GLU A 264 7.11 8.71 2.66
N THR A 265 7.76 8.01 3.58
CA THR A 265 8.45 6.75 3.31
C THR A 265 7.65 5.53 3.78
N TRP A 266 6.53 5.74 4.48
CA TRP A 266 5.68 4.67 4.98
C TRP A 266 4.41 4.53 4.15
N THR A 267 4.22 3.33 3.61
CA THR A 267 3.10 3.02 2.72
C THR A 267 2.28 1.87 3.29
N HIS A 268 0.96 1.99 3.23
CA HIS A 268 0.06 0.84 3.18
C HIS A 268 -0.19 0.48 1.72
N GLN A 269 -0.09 -0.79 1.37
CA GLN A 269 -0.47 -1.33 0.06
C GLN A 269 -1.41 -2.52 0.29
N TRP A 270 -2.61 -2.44 -0.29
CA TRP A 270 -3.66 -3.45 -0.14
C TRP A 270 -3.89 -4.18 -1.46
N PHE A 271 -3.74 -5.49 -1.44
CA PHE A 271 -3.93 -6.37 -2.58
C PHE A 271 -5.06 -7.35 -2.30
N VAL A 272 -5.68 -7.85 -3.36
CA VAL A 272 -6.68 -8.92 -3.30
C VAL A 272 -6.27 -10.02 -4.27
N THR A 273 -6.56 -11.26 -3.88
CA THR A 273 -6.39 -12.43 -4.76
C THR A 273 -7.17 -12.28 -6.07
N ARG A 274 -6.65 -12.88 -7.15
CA ARG A 274 -7.35 -12.96 -8.44
C ARG A 274 -8.57 -13.87 -8.36
N ASP A 275 -9.44 -13.75 -9.35
CA ASP A 275 -10.69 -14.54 -9.44
C ASP A 275 -10.42 -16.04 -9.67
N ASP A 276 -9.24 -16.38 -10.19
CA ASP A 276 -8.79 -17.75 -10.49
C ASP A 276 -7.92 -18.36 -9.38
N TRP A 277 -7.79 -17.69 -8.23
CA TRP A 277 -7.02 -18.20 -7.09
C TRP A 277 -7.65 -19.48 -6.51
N ASP A 278 -6.80 -20.49 -6.24
CA ASP A 278 -7.20 -21.74 -5.60
C ASP A 278 -6.93 -21.70 -4.08
N PRO A 279 -7.97 -21.63 -3.23
CA PRO A 279 -7.83 -21.58 -1.78
C PRO A 279 -7.28 -22.88 -1.16
N SER A 280 -7.15 -23.96 -1.94
CA SER A 280 -6.57 -25.23 -1.52
C SER A 280 -5.04 -25.31 -1.68
N THR A 281 -4.41 -24.23 -2.16
CA THR A 281 -2.96 -24.14 -2.32
C THR A 281 -2.33 -23.09 -1.39
N PRO A 282 -1.03 -23.23 -1.04
CA PRO A 282 -0.32 -22.19 -0.30
C PRO A 282 -0.35 -20.85 -1.03
N LEU A 283 -0.63 -19.77 -0.30
CA LEU A 283 -0.79 -18.43 -0.86
C LEU A 283 0.55 -17.83 -1.28
N THR A 284 0.66 -17.36 -2.52
CA THR A 284 1.86 -16.77 -3.11
C THR A 284 1.58 -15.38 -3.71
N TRP A 285 2.63 -14.61 -4.03
CA TRP A 285 2.46 -13.34 -4.76
C TRP A 285 1.89 -13.53 -6.17
N GLU A 286 2.07 -14.72 -6.75
CA GLU A 286 1.44 -15.10 -8.02
C GLU A 286 -0.05 -15.38 -7.87
N ASP A 287 -0.68 -15.22 -6.70
CA ASP A 287 -2.14 -15.36 -6.54
C ASP A 287 -2.88 -14.01 -6.49
N PHE A 288 -2.14 -12.91 -6.36
CA PHE A 288 -2.70 -11.57 -6.19
C PHE A 288 -2.85 -10.82 -7.50
N GLU A 289 -3.83 -9.91 -7.53
CA GLU A 289 -3.85 -8.82 -8.50
C GLU A 289 -2.53 -8.03 -8.37
N PRO A 290 -1.82 -7.74 -9.47
CA PRO A 290 -0.49 -7.13 -9.40
C PRO A 290 -0.52 -5.67 -8.94
N THR A 291 -1.64 -4.98 -9.15
CA THR A 291 -1.86 -3.61 -8.72
C THR A 291 -2.59 -3.63 -7.37
N PRO A 292 -2.04 -2.98 -6.32
CA PRO A 292 -2.78 -2.83 -5.08
C PRO A 292 -4.01 -1.95 -5.34
N PHE A 293 -5.18 -2.41 -4.93
CA PHE A 293 -6.42 -1.64 -5.12
C PHE A 293 -6.45 -0.37 -4.24
N MET A 294 -5.60 -0.31 -3.22
CA MET A 294 -5.41 0.88 -2.39
C MET A 294 -3.94 1.02 -2.00
N THR A 295 -3.37 2.20 -2.22
CA THR A 295 -2.04 2.59 -1.72
C THR A 295 -2.16 3.88 -0.94
N GLU A 296 -1.63 3.93 0.27
CA GLU A 296 -1.80 5.07 1.15
C GLU A 296 -0.51 5.46 1.84
N ILE A 297 -0.26 6.76 1.89
CA ILE A 297 0.81 7.40 2.64
C ILE A 297 0.15 8.46 3.51
N HIS A 298 0.38 8.40 4.82
CA HIS A 298 -0.25 9.29 5.80
C HIS A 298 0.80 10.01 6.63
N GLY A 299 0.50 11.24 7.04
CA GLY A 299 1.31 12.04 7.95
C GLY A 299 0.69 12.24 9.33
N ASP A 300 -0.44 11.58 9.61
CA ASP A 300 -1.18 11.69 10.86
C ASP A 300 -1.23 10.33 11.57
N PRO A 301 -0.64 10.20 12.78
CA PRO A 301 -0.63 8.94 13.51
C PRO A 301 -2.02 8.53 14.03
N GLY A 302 -3.00 9.44 14.04
CA GLY A 302 -4.39 9.18 14.41
C GLY A 302 -5.19 8.41 13.36
N VAL A 303 -4.69 8.30 12.12
CA VAL A 303 -5.34 7.52 11.06
C VAL A 303 -5.26 6.04 11.39
N THR A 304 -6.40 5.44 11.68
CA THR A 304 -6.54 3.99 11.97
C THR A 304 -7.57 3.31 11.06
N ARG A 305 -8.21 4.10 10.19
CA ARG A 305 -9.23 3.68 9.24
C ARG A 305 -8.79 4.08 7.83
N HIS A 306 -8.77 3.10 6.94
CA HIS A 306 -8.21 3.16 5.60
C HIS A 306 -9.34 2.92 4.61
N THR A 307 -9.71 3.94 3.82
CA THR A 307 -10.91 3.89 2.98
C THR A 307 -10.54 3.82 1.51
N THR A 308 -10.96 2.77 0.82
CA THR A 308 -10.88 2.69 -0.64
C THR A 308 -12.11 3.34 -1.27
N GLY A 309 -11.94 4.00 -2.41
CA GLY A 309 -13.02 4.62 -3.19
C GLY A 309 -13.87 3.59 -3.95
N ALA A 310 -13.31 2.41 -4.22
CA ALA A 310 -14.08 1.23 -4.58
C ALA A 310 -13.44 -0.03 -4.00
N LEU A 311 -14.27 -0.90 -3.45
CA LEU A 311 -13.87 -2.27 -3.17
C LEU A 311 -13.82 -3.04 -4.50
N PRO A 312 -12.73 -3.78 -4.80
CA PRO A 312 -12.63 -4.54 -6.04
C PRO A 312 -13.83 -5.49 -6.20
N PRO A 313 -14.43 -5.56 -7.40
CA PRO A 313 -15.53 -6.50 -7.64
C PRO A 313 -14.99 -7.93 -7.57
N LYS A 314 -15.49 -8.70 -6.61
CA LYS A 314 -15.06 -10.07 -6.31
C LYS A 314 -16.27 -10.90 -5.86
N VAL A 315 -16.19 -12.22 -5.95
CA VAL A 315 -17.24 -13.14 -5.50
C VAL A 315 -16.59 -14.35 -4.86
N GLY A 316 -17.16 -14.80 -3.75
CA GLY A 316 -16.69 -15.99 -3.06
C GLY A 316 -15.47 -15.74 -2.18
N ARG A 317 -14.73 -16.81 -1.90
CA ARG A 317 -13.58 -16.84 -1.01
C ARG A 317 -12.39 -16.12 -1.63
N HIS A 318 -11.84 -15.15 -0.90
CA HIS A 318 -10.63 -14.42 -1.27
C HIS A 318 -9.75 -14.14 -0.03
N VAL A 319 -8.49 -13.78 -0.30
CA VAL A 319 -7.61 -13.14 0.69
C VAL A 319 -7.32 -11.71 0.26
N ILE A 320 -7.42 -10.78 1.23
CA ILE A 320 -6.86 -9.43 1.14
C ILE A 320 -5.56 -9.40 1.93
N VAL A 321 -4.46 -8.98 1.32
CA VAL A 321 -3.19 -8.76 2.02
C VAL A 321 -2.89 -7.27 2.11
N ASN A 322 -2.55 -6.81 3.32
CA ASN A 322 -1.93 -5.52 3.53
C ASN A 322 -0.44 -5.68 3.75
N ILE A 323 0.35 -4.85 3.07
CA ILE A 323 1.74 -4.58 3.38
C ILE A 323 1.83 -3.16 3.91
N TRP A 324 2.29 -3.03 5.16
CA TRP A 324 2.54 -1.73 5.78
C TRP A 324 4.03 -1.60 6.11
N GLY A 325 4.74 -0.65 5.50
CA GLY A 325 6.19 -0.57 5.73
C GLY A 325 6.84 0.67 5.15
N GLY A 326 8.09 0.89 5.54
CA GLY A 326 8.84 2.08 5.14
C GLY A 326 10.24 2.19 5.71
N HIS A 327 10.79 3.41 5.64
CA HIS A 327 12.12 3.72 6.16
C HIS A 327 12.14 3.69 7.70
N GLY A 328 12.77 2.65 8.26
CA GLY A 328 13.33 2.73 9.61
C GLY A 328 13.94 1.43 10.15
N GLY A 329 13.57 0.95 11.34
CA GLY A 329 14.15 -0.26 11.95
C GLY A 329 13.96 -1.52 11.09
N PRO A 330 14.61 -2.66 11.40
CA PRO A 330 15.62 -2.80 12.44
C PRO A 330 16.88 -1.96 12.14
N ILE A 331 17.71 -1.78 13.16
CA ILE A 331 19.00 -1.09 13.02
C ILE A 331 20.07 -2.17 12.81
N ASP A 332 20.87 -2.03 11.75
CA ASP A 332 22.02 -2.91 11.49
C ASP A 332 23.22 -2.59 12.42
N ASP A 333 24.26 -3.43 12.37
CA ASP A 333 25.44 -3.29 13.23
C ASP A 333 26.20 -1.96 13.03
N ASN A 334 25.93 -1.24 11.94
CA ASN A 334 26.52 0.06 11.63
C ASN A 334 25.61 1.23 12.08
N GLY A 335 24.51 0.95 12.76
CA GLY A 335 23.58 1.98 13.22
C GLY A 335 22.63 2.49 12.13
N ARG A 336 22.56 1.83 10.97
CA ARG A 336 21.68 2.23 9.86
C ARG A 336 20.32 1.55 9.98
N MET A 337 19.28 2.35 9.75
CA MET A 337 17.90 1.90 9.60
C MET A 337 17.73 1.17 8.25
N THR A 338 17.37 -0.11 8.28
CA THR A 338 17.27 -0.96 7.07
C THR A 338 15.90 -0.92 6.40
N GLY A 339 14.89 -0.40 7.09
CA GLY A 339 13.48 -0.54 6.73
C GLY A 339 12.85 -1.78 7.35
N GLU A 340 11.54 -1.69 7.56
CA GLU A 340 10.69 -2.76 8.09
C GLU A 340 9.33 -2.69 7.43
N PHE A 341 8.66 -3.84 7.38
CA PHE A 341 7.28 -3.92 6.97
C PHE A 341 6.54 -5.04 7.72
N PHE A 342 5.23 -4.87 7.80
CA PHE A 342 4.27 -5.75 8.43
C PHE A 342 3.36 -6.34 7.36
N VAL A 343 2.94 -7.58 7.58
CA VAL A 343 2.03 -8.30 6.69
C VAL A 343 0.75 -8.64 7.43
N SER A 344 -0.40 -8.38 6.82
CA SER A 344 -1.70 -8.80 7.35
C SER A 344 -2.52 -9.46 6.25
N CYS A 345 -2.61 -10.79 6.28
CA CYS A 345 -3.52 -11.56 5.42
C CYS A 345 -4.89 -11.68 6.09
N CYS A 346 -5.95 -11.23 5.43
CA CYS A 346 -7.32 -11.26 5.92
C CYS A 346 -8.15 -12.15 4.98
N ASP A 347 -8.67 -13.27 5.49
CA ASP A 347 -9.61 -14.11 4.76
C ASP A 347 -10.98 -13.44 4.69
N VAL A 348 -11.56 -13.39 3.50
CA VAL A 348 -12.83 -12.72 3.22
C VAL A 348 -13.72 -13.55 2.32
N GLU A 349 -15.02 -13.37 2.47
CA GLU A 349 -16.06 -13.96 1.62
C GLU A 349 -16.86 -12.82 0.98
N PHE A 350 -16.72 -12.66 -0.34
CA PHE A 350 -17.44 -11.65 -1.09
C PHE A 350 -18.82 -12.16 -1.50
N THR A 351 -19.87 -11.44 -1.09
CA THR A 351 -21.27 -11.86 -1.34
C THR A 351 -22.12 -10.71 -1.89
N ASP A 352 -23.16 -11.02 -2.66
CA ASP A 352 -24.09 -10.02 -3.23
C ASP A 352 -25.02 -9.38 -2.18
N GLY A 353 -24.86 -9.72 -0.89
CA GLY A 353 -25.56 -9.09 0.23
C GLY A 353 -24.79 -7.88 0.78
N ALA A 354 -25.52 -6.87 1.27
CA ALA A 354 -24.90 -5.83 2.08
C ALA A 354 -24.22 -6.47 3.30
N ALA A 355 -22.99 -6.04 3.62
CA ALA A 355 -22.26 -6.52 4.80
C ALA A 355 -23.16 -6.39 6.06
N VAL A 356 -23.23 -7.47 6.84
CA VAL A 356 -23.99 -7.53 8.11
C VAL A 356 -23.15 -7.01 9.25
#